data_AF-A0A7C3UA40-F1
#
_entry.id   AF-A0A7C3UA40-F1
#
_cell.length_a   1.000
_cell.length_b   1.000
_cell.length_c   1.000
_cell.angle_alpha   90.00
_cell.angle_beta   90.00
_cell.angle_gamma   90.00
#
_symmetry.space_group_name_H-M   'P 1'
#
loop_
_entity.id
_entity.type
_entity.pdbx_description
1 polymer ?
#
loop_
_entity_poly.entity_id
_entity_poly.type
_entity_poly.pdbx_seq_one_letter_code
_entity_poly.pdbx_strand_id
1 'polypeptide(L)'
;GSILLFEGQVAVFYPAAGGPCYRCLFPAPPPPDQVPTCAQVGVLGVLPGIIGCMEALEAIKLILGIGRPLIGRLLIFDGLEFDVSIVSIRRNPACPICGDRPTITRLIDYDAFCGVR
;
A
#
# COMPACT_ATOMS: atom_id res chain seq x y z
N GLY A 1 -3.90 -1.93 2.09
CA GLY A 1 -3.79 -3.18 1.34
C GLY A 1 -4.42 -3.00 -0.01
N SER A 2 -4.17 -3.93 -0.92
CA SER A 2 -4.76 -3.92 -2.27
C SER A 2 -5.00 -5.35 -2.73
N ILE A 3 -5.85 -5.50 -3.73
CA ILE A 3 -6.20 -6.78 -4.35
C ILE A 3 -6.35 -6.59 -5.86
N LEU A 4 -5.92 -7.57 -6.63
CA LEU A 4 -6.10 -7.62 -8.08
C LEU A 4 -6.19 -9.08 -8.50
N LEU A 5 -7.26 -9.46 -9.22
CA LEU A 5 -7.51 -10.84 -9.64
C LEU A 5 -7.48 -11.83 -8.46
N PHE A 6 -6.39 -12.57 -8.33
CA PHE A 6 -6.15 -13.59 -7.30
C PHE A 6 -5.06 -13.20 -6.30
N GLU A 7 -4.44 -12.03 -6.45
CA GLU A 7 -3.36 -11.54 -5.59
C GLU A 7 -3.89 -10.50 -4.59
N GLY A 8 -3.32 -10.50 -3.38
CA GLY A 8 -3.49 -9.44 -2.41
C GLY A 8 -2.16 -8.94 -1.84
N GLN A 9 -2.13 -7.68 -1.41
CA GLN A 9 -0.92 -7.03 -0.89
C GLN A 9 -1.18 -6.30 0.43
N VAL A 10 -0.24 -6.40 1.38
CA VAL A 10 -0.29 -5.74 2.69
C VAL A 10 1.06 -5.10 3.03
N ALA A 11 1.02 -3.86 3.48
CA ALA A 11 2.19 -3.15 4.00
C ALA A 11 1.77 -2.19 5.11
N VAL A 12 2.68 -1.91 6.04
CA VAL A 12 2.49 -0.85 7.05
C VAL A 12 3.36 0.35 6.66
N PHE A 13 2.72 1.47 6.32
CA PHE A 13 3.41 2.73 6.06
C PHE A 13 3.45 3.57 7.34
N TYR A 14 4.63 3.64 7.97
CA TYR A 14 4.80 4.39 9.22
C TYR A 14 6.07 5.27 9.21
N PRO A 15 6.04 6.43 8.52
CA PRO A 15 7.21 7.29 8.39
C PRO A 15 7.74 7.88 9.70
N ALA A 16 6.84 8.18 10.65
CA ALA A 16 7.24 8.68 11.97
C ALA A 16 8.07 7.67 12.78
N ALA A 17 7.95 6.37 12.48
CA ALA A 17 8.78 5.30 13.03
C ALA A 17 10.00 4.98 12.16
N GLY A 18 10.38 5.84 11.22
CA GLY A 18 11.50 5.65 10.30
C GLY A 18 11.19 4.80 9.06
N GLY A 19 9.92 4.40 8.87
CA GLY A 19 9.48 3.60 7.73
C GLY A 19 9.27 4.39 6.42
N PRO A 20 9.02 3.71 5.29
CA PRO A 20 8.57 4.35 4.06
C PRO A 20 7.12 4.84 4.18
N CYS A 21 6.75 5.84 3.37
CA CYS A 21 5.34 6.17 3.11
C CYS A 21 4.87 5.48 1.81
N TYR A 22 3.58 5.56 1.50
CA TYR A 22 3.02 5.01 0.26
C TYR A 22 3.72 5.57 -0.99
N ARG A 23 4.06 6.87 -1.01
CA ARG A 23 4.76 7.54 -2.11
C ARG A 23 6.24 7.11 -2.24
N CYS A 24 6.83 6.52 -1.22
CA CYS A 24 8.15 5.89 -1.37
C CYS A 24 8.08 4.61 -2.22
N LEU A 25 6.97 3.88 -2.14
CA LEU A 25 6.74 2.67 -2.94
C LEU A 25 6.19 3.02 -4.33
N PHE A 26 5.24 3.94 -4.40
CA PHE A 26 4.58 4.38 -5.64
C PHE A 26 4.78 5.90 -5.84
N PRO A 27 5.90 6.34 -6.44
CA PRO A 27 6.29 7.76 -6.49
C PRO A 27 5.35 8.66 -7.28
N ALA A 28 4.68 8.13 -8.30
CA ALA A 28 3.72 8.84 -9.12
C ALA A 28 2.48 7.95 -9.34
N PRO A 29 1.28 8.53 -9.47
CA PRO A 29 0.13 7.77 -9.92
C PRO A 29 0.40 7.20 -11.32
N PRO A 30 -0.08 5.97 -11.62
CA PRO A 30 -0.03 5.47 -12.98
C PRO A 30 -0.88 6.33 -13.92
N PRO A 31 -0.57 6.39 -15.22
CA PRO A 31 -1.43 6.98 -16.25
C PRO A 31 -2.85 6.39 -16.21
N PRO A 32 -3.91 7.19 -16.48
CA PRO A 32 -5.31 6.76 -16.35
C PRO A 32 -5.71 5.54 -17.19
N ASP A 33 -5.00 5.29 -18.29
CA ASP A 33 -5.23 4.22 -19.26
C ASP A 33 -4.40 2.96 -19.00
N GLN A 34 -3.49 2.98 -18.02
CA GLN A 34 -2.49 1.93 -17.86
C GLN A 34 -2.89 0.84 -16.85
N VAL A 35 -3.90 1.06 -16.01
CA VAL A 35 -4.30 0.09 -14.97
C VAL A 35 -5.81 -0.20 -15.08
N PRO A 36 -6.20 -1.43 -15.46
CA PRO A 36 -7.60 -1.78 -15.51
C PRO A 36 -8.18 -1.84 -14.10
N THR A 37 -9.41 -1.37 -13.94
CA THR A 37 -10.08 -1.27 -12.64
C THR A 37 -10.51 -2.65 -12.15
N CYS A 38 -10.70 -2.82 -10.84
CA CYS A 38 -11.29 -4.05 -10.29
C CYS A 38 -12.66 -4.37 -10.92
N ALA A 39 -13.40 -3.36 -11.37
CA ALA A 39 -14.66 -3.54 -12.10
C ALA A 39 -14.48 -4.10 -13.52
N GLN A 40 -13.29 -3.93 -14.13
CA GLN A 40 -12.96 -4.43 -15.46
C GLN A 40 -12.38 -5.85 -15.44
N VAL A 41 -11.53 -6.19 -14.46
CA VAL A 41 -10.82 -7.49 -14.42
C VAL A 41 -11.39 -8.48 -13.39
N GLY A 42 -12.16 -7.99 -12.43
CA GLY A 42 -12.69 -8.80 -11.34
C GLY A 42 -11.67 -9.08 -10.23
N VAL A 43 -12.19 -9.60 -9.11
CA VAL A 43 -11.39 -10.01 -7.95
C VAL A 43 -12.04 -11.21 -7.28
N LEU A 44 -11.24 -12.14 -6.77
CA LEU A 44 -11.73 -13.26 -5.99
C LEU A 44 -12.35 -12.74 -4.67
N GLY A 45 -13.66 -12.91 -4.50
CA GLY A 45 -14.44 -12.25 -3.44
C GLY A 45 -14.01 -12.56 -2.00
N VAL A 46 -13.27 -13.63 -1.76
CA VAL A 46 -12.72 -13.96 -0.42
C VAL A 46 -11.43 -13.21 -0.09
N LEU A 47 -10.69 -12.72 -1.09
CA LEU A 47 -9.42 -12.01 -0.88
C LEU A 47 -9.55 -10.74 -0.04
N PRO A 48 -10.55 -9.86 -0.22
CA PRO A 48 -10.75 -8.72 0.68
C PRO A 48 -10.82 -9.12 2.16
N GLY A 49 -11.48 -10.25 2.46
CA GLY A 49 -11.59 -10.77 3.84
C GLY A 49 -10.24 -11.24 4.39
N ILE A 50 -9.48 -12.00 3.58
CA ILE A 50 -8.14 -12.48 3.96
C ILE A 50 -7.20 -11.29 4.20
N ILE A 51 -7.16 -10.35 3.25
CA ILE A 51 -6.30 -9.18 3.32
C ILE A 51 -6.70 -8.25 4.46
N GLY A 52 -8.00 -8.02 4.69
CA GLY A 52 -8.49 -7.23 5.83
C GLY A 52 -8.10 -7.84 7.18
N CYS A 53 -8.15 -9.17 7.33
CA CYS A 53 -7.67 -9.85 8.54
C CYS A 53 -6.16 -9.66 8.75
N MET A 54 -5.35 -9.71 7.68
CA MET A 54 -3.91 -9.42 7.76
C MET A 54 -3.65 -7.97 8.17
N GLU A 55 -4.39 -7.00 7.62
CA GLU A 55 -4.30 -5.59 8.02
C GLU A 55 -4.66 -5.39 9.49
N ALA A 56 -5.74 -6.03 9.96
CA ALA A 56 -6.16 -5.98 11.36
C ALA A 56 -5.08 -6.55 12.30
N LEU A 57 -4.45 -7.67 11.90
CA LEU A 57 -3.34 -8.25 12.66
C LEU A 57 -2.14 -7.29 12.75
N GLU A 58 -1.77 -6.61 11.66
CA GLU A 58 -0.72 -5.59 11.69
C GLU A 58 -1.08 -4.40 12.60
N ALA A 59 -2.34 -3.96 12.56
CA ALA A 59 -2.82 -2.90 13.44
C ALA A 59 -2.73 -3.29 14.92
N ILE A 60 -3.16 -4.51 15.28
CA ILE A 60 -3.05 -5.04 16.65
C ILE A 60 -1.58 -5.08 17.11
N LYS A 61 -0.66 -5.54 16.26
CA LYS A 61 0.78 -5.55 16.59
C LYS A 61 1.32 -4.15 16.87
N LEU A 62 0.90 -3.15 16.08
CA LEU A 62 1.30 -1.75 16.30
C LEU A 62 0.75 -1.20 17.62
N ILE A 63 -0.55 -1.43 17.91
CA ILE A 63 -1.20 -0.95 19.13
C ILE A 63 -0.55 -1.54 20.37
N LEU A 64 -0.26 -2.83 20.36
CA LEU A 64 0.32 -3.54 21.49
C LEU A 64 1.84 -3.41 21.59
N GLY A 65 2.51 -2.88 20.54
CA GLY A 65 3.97 -2.79 20.49
C GLY A 65 4.66 -4.16 20.46
N ILE A 66 4.04 -5.17 19.85
CA ILE A 66 4.53 -6.56 19.86
C ILE A 66 4.90 -7.06 18.46
N GLY A 67 5.76 -8.08 18.43
CA GLY A 67 6.16 -8.76 17.20
C GLY A 67 6.93 -7.87 16.24
N ARG A 68 6.87 -8.20 14.95
CA ARG A 68 7.53 -7.44 13.88
C ARG A 68 6.49 -6.99 12.85
N PRO A 69 5.99 -5.74 12.91
CA PRO A 69 5.06 -5.20 11.93
C PRO A 69 5.66 -5.15 10.52
N LEU A 70 4.82 -5.12 9.48
CA LEU A 70 5.23 -5.02 8.07
C LEU A 70 5.77 -3.64 7.67
N ILE A 71 6.35 -2.88 8.62
CA ILE A 71 7.01 -1.61 8.31
C ILE A 71 8.23 -1.91 7.43
N GLY A 72 8.29 -1.25 6.26
CA GLY A 72 9.36 -1.47 5.28
C GLY A 72 9.29 -2.82 4.55
N ARG A 73 8.13 -3.50 4.59
CA ARG A 73 7.93 -4.79 3.93
C ARG A 73 6.57 -4.80 3.22
N LEU A 74 6.57 -5.19 1.95
CA LEU A 74 5.37 -5.52 1.19
C LEU A 74 5.16 -7.03 1.27
N LEU A 75 4.08 -7.46 1.89
CA LEU A 75 3.59 -8.82 1.76
C LEU A 75 2.76 -8.92 0.49
N ILE A 76 3.04 -9.93 -0.32
CA ILE A 76 2.28 -10.30 -1.51
C ILE A 76 1.77 -11.72 -1.27
N PHE A 77 0.46 -11.89 -1.35
CA PHE A 77 -0.24 -13.16 -1.18
C PHE A 77 -0.81 -13.60 -2.53
N ASP A 78 -0.38 -14.76 -3.00
CA ASP A 78 -0.94 -15.42 -4.18
C ASP A 78 -2.06 -16.37 -3.73
N GLY A 79 -3.30 -16.08 -4.11
CA GLY A 79 -4.46 -16.88 -3.74
C GLY A 79 -4.66 -18.16 -4.56
N LEU A 80 -3.97 -18.34 -5.69
CA LEU A 80 -4.03 -19.56 -6.50
C LEU A 80 -3.08 -20.63 -5.96
N GLU A 81 -1.82 -20.24 -5.72
CA GLU A 81 -0.78 -21.15 -5.23
C GLU A 81 -0.71 -21.19 -3.69
N PHE A 82 -1.41 -20.27 -3.01
CA PHE A 82 -1.36 -20.09 -1.56
C PHE A 82 0.03 -19.72 -1.03
N ASP A 83 0.77 -18.95 -1.82
CA ASP A 83 2.14 -18.55 -1.52
C ASP A 83 2.23 -17.11 -0.97
N VAL A 84 3.27 -16.88 -0.17
CA VAL A 84 3.58 -15.57 0.40
C VAL A 84 4.98 -15.12 0.01
N SER A 85 5.07 -13.99 -0.66
CA SER A 85 6.33 -13.31 -0.99
C SER A 85 6.47 -12.01 -0.20
N ILE A 86 7.68 -11.73 0.29
CA ILE A 86 7.98 -10.47 0.99
C ILE A 86 9.01 -9.67 0.21
N VAL A 87 8.63 -8.46 -0.18
CA VAL A 87 9.52 -7.49 -0.84
C VAL A 87 9.91 -6.39 0.16
N SER A 88 11.20 -6.06 0.24
CA SER A 88 11.67 -4.98 1.12
C SER A 88 11.42 -3.60 0.49
N ILE A 89 10.82 -2.70 1.25
CA ILE A 89 10.57 -1.30 0.84
C ILE A 89 11.45 -0.39 1.68
N ARG A 90 12.14 0.56 1.03
CA ARG A 90 13.00 1.53 1.71
C ARG A 90 12.39 2.93 1.70
N ARG A 91 12.61 3.69 2.76
CA ARG A 91 12.34 5.13 2.76
C ARG A 91 13.23 5.79 1.71
N ASN A 92 12.64 6.63 0.86
CA ASN A 92 13.38 7.48 -0.07
C ASN A 92 13.70 8.82 0.62
N PRO A 93 14.98 9.19 0.84
CA PRO A 93 15.36 10.49 1.42
C PRO A 93 14.89 11.70 0.58
N ALA A 94 14.69 11.51 -0.73
CA ALA A 94 14.16 12.50 -1.65
C ALA A 94 12.63 12.40 -1.84
N CYS A 95 11.92 11.64 -1.01
CA CYS A 95 10.46 11.53 -1.11
C CYS A 95 9.82 12.91 -0.90
N PRO A 96 8.91 13.36 -1.80
CA PRO A 96 8.31 14.68 -1.69
C PRO A 96 7.37 14.84 -0.47
N ILE A 97 7.01 13.74 0.20
CA ILE A 97 6.14 13.74 1.39
C ILE A 97 6.93 13.49 2.68
N CYS A 98 7.71 12.40 2.77
CA CYS A 98 8.40 12.01 4.01
C CYS A 98 9.94 12.04 3.93
N GLY A 99 10.49 12.63 2.86
CA GLY A 99 11.92 12.82 2.67
C GLY A 99 12.50 13.90 3.58
N ASP A 100 13.79 14.18 3.45
CA ASP A 100 14.50 15.12 4.32
C ASP A 100 14.17 16.59 3.98
N ARG A 101 13.60 16.84 2.78
CA ARG A 101 13.12 18.14 2.33
C ARG A 101 11.76 17.98 1.62
N PRO A 102 10.65 17.81 2.35
CA PRO A 102 9.33 17.62 1.77
C PRO A 102 8.89 18.82 0.92
N THR A 103 8.33 18.56 -0.26
CA THR A 103 7.78 19.59 -1.16
C THR A 103 6.26 19.56 -1.25
N ILE A 104 5.64 18.42 -0.92
CA ILE A 104 4.18 18.27 -0.82
C ILE A 104 3.80 18.44 0.65
N THR A 105 3.32 19.64 1.01
CA THR A 105 2.96 20.02 2.39
C THR A 105 1.46 20.21 2.59
N ARG A 106 0.67 20.15 1.52
CA ARG A 106 -0.79 20.29 1.54
C ARG A 106 -1.42 19.29 0.58
N LEU A 107 -2.66 18.91 0.89
CA LEU A 107 -3.47 18.11 -0.01
C LEU A 107 -3.83 18.94 -1.25
N ILE A 108 -3.85 18.27 -2.39
CA ILE A 108 -4.45 18.80 -3.61
C ILE A 108 -5.91 18.38 -3.66
N ASP A 109 -6.74 19.16 -4.33
CA ASP A 109 -8.10 18.77 -4.65
C ASP A 109 -8.06 17.66 -5.72
N TYR A 110 -8.43 16.45 -5.30
CA TYR A 110 -8.28 15.25 -6.12
C TYR A 110 -9.35 15.17 -7.21
N ASP A 111 -10.55 15.71 -6.96
CA ASP A 111 -11.63 15.76 -7.95
C ASP A 111 -11.28 16.74 -9.07
N ALA A 112 -10.74 17.91 -8.70
CA ALA A 112 -10.22 18.89 -9.65
C ALA A 112 -8.99 18.37 -10.42
N PHE A 113 -8.12 17.58 -9.77
CA PHE A 113 -6.90 17.04 -10.38
C PHE A 113 -7.16 15.84 -11.31
N CYS A 114 -8.03 14.92 -10.91
CA CYS A 114 -8.38 13.73 -11.69
C CYS A 114 -9.53 13.97 -12.68
N GLY A 115 -10.13 15.17 -12.70
CA GLY A 115 -11.19 15.52 -13.65
C GLY A 115 -12.49 14.77 -13.42
N VAL A 116 -12.72 14.29 -12.20
CA VAL A 116 -13.96 13.60 -11.83
C VAL A 116 -15.01 14.68 -11.58
N ARG A 117 -15.91 14.87 -12.55
CA ARG A 117 -17.13 15.67 -12.42
C ARG A 117 -18.34 14.76 -12.47
#